data_AF-A0A550GMJ4-F1
#
_entry.id   AF-A0A550GMJ4-F1
#
_cell.length_a   1.000
_cell.length_b   1.000
_cell.length_c   1.000
_cell.angle_alpha   90.00
_cell.angle_beta   90.00
_cell.angle_gamma   90.00
#
_symmetry.space_group_name_H-M   'P 1'
#
loop_
_entity.id
_entity.type
_entity.pdbx_description
1 polymer ?
#
loop_
_entity_poly.entity_id
_entity_poly.type
_entity_poly.pdbx_seq_one_letter_code
_entity_poly.pdbx_strand_id
1 'polypeptide(L)'
;LLEDTELQALWKCSNVLAVDRLGLNDHGPVHVKIVANGALKMLRLLTGKGVEPGIVADHGMSAEDAEVVVVLASVMHDLGMSFVRKDHEVYSVPIAVRILDRILPQVYGVEEAAIVSSEVLHAIVSHHAVNEPLTVEAGVVKVADALDMEQGRARIPYETGRVDIHSFSAIAIEKVKIEEGSEKPIKIHIEMSNPAGIFQVDNLLWTKIEGSGIEKHIRVEALIKEGEASRTLTFDV
;
A
#
# COMPACT_ATOMS: atom_id res chain seq x y z
N LEU A 1 7.73 -14.08 10.29
CA LEU A 1 7.81 -13.30 9.03
C LEU A 1 9.18 -12.68 8.81
N LEU A 2 9.67 -11.80 9.71
CA LEU A 2 10.96 -11.14 9.51
C LEU A 2 12.17 -12.10 9.53
N GLU A 3 12.05 -13.30 10.09
CA GLU A 3 13.09 -14.33 10.06
C GLU A 3 12.88 -15.37 8.96
N ASP A 4 11.81 -15.23 8.15
CA ASP A 4 11.49 -16.15 7.07
C ASP A 4 12.43 -15.90 5.88
N THR A 5 13.39 -16.79 5.70
CA THR A 5 14.44 -16.64 4.69
C THR A 5 13.87 -16.70 3.26
N GLU A 6 12.83 -17.50 3.03
CA GLU A 6 12.17 -17.62 1.71
C GLU A 6 11.49 -16.29 1.37
N LEU A 7 10.68 -15.75 2.28
CA LEU A 7 9.99 -14.48 2.10
C LEU A 7 10.96 -13.31 1.87
N GLN A 8 12.04 -13.22 2.66
CA GLN A 8 13.06 -12.20 2.47
C GLN A 8 13.78 -12.32 1.12
N ALA A 9 14.04 -13.54 0.65
CA ALA A 9 14.65 -13.76 -0.65
C ALA A 9 13.71 -13.33 -1.79
N LEU A 10 12.41 -13.64 -1.67
CA LEU A 10 11.40 -13.23 -2.65
C LEU A 10 11.30 -11.71 -2.78
N TRP A 11 11.30 -10.96 -1.67
CA TRP A 11 11.32 -9.49 -1.73
C TRP A 11 12.57 -8.95 -2.43
N LYS A 12 13.74 -9.57 -2.21
CA LYS A 12 14.97 -9.19 -2.93
C LYS A 12 14.83 -9.47 -4.43
N CYS A 13 14.25 -10.61 -4.80
CA CYS A 13 13.95 -10.94 -6.20
C CYS A 13 12.97 -9.94 -6.83
N SER A 14 11.92 -9.54 -6.11
CA SER A 14 10.98 -8.50 -6.56
C SER A 14 11.70 -7.19 -6.85
N ASN A 15 12.62 -6.78 -5.97
CA ASN A 15 13.39 -5.57 -6.17
C ASN A 15 14.33 -5.64 -7.39
N VAL A 16 14.98 -6.78 -7.61
CA VAL A 16 15.84 -6.99 -8.79
C VAL A 16 15.01 -6.91 -10.09
N LEU A 17 13.80 -7.49 -10.11
CA LEU A 17 12.94 -7.37 -11.29
C LEU A 17 12.50 -5.91 -11.50
N ALA A 18 12.03 -5.25 -10.46
CA ALA A 18 11.53 -3.88 -10.53
C ALA A 18 12.63 -2.89 -10.92
N VAL A 19 13.72 -2.83 -10.16
CA VAL A 19 14.75 -1.81 -10.29
C VAL A 19 15.73 -2.18 -11.41
N ASP A 20 16.42 -3.31 -11.29
CA ASP A 20 17.55 -3.63 -12.17
C ASP A 20 17.10 -4.01 -13.59
N ARG A 21 15.97 -4.73 -13.71
CA ARG A 21 15.49 -5.24 -15.02
C ARG A 21 14.50 -4.29 -15.69
N LEU A 22 13.58 -3.70 -14.92
CA LEU A 22 12.50 -2.88 -15.47
C LEU A 22 12.73 -1.38 -15.30
N GLY A 23 13.66 -0.94 -14.45
CA GLY A 23 13.91 0.48 -14.18
C GLY A 23 12.73 1.19 -13.52
N LEU A 24 12.00 0.48 -12.65
CA LEU A 24 10.88 0.97 -11.84
C LEU A 24 11.36 1.33 -10.41
N ASN A 25 10.46 1.86 -9.59
CA ASN A 25 10.71 2.10 -8.16
C ASN A 25 10.92 0.79 -7.39
N ASP A 26 11.48 0.90 -6.19
CA ASP A 26 11.74 -0.25 -5.30
C ASP A 26 10.44 -0.95 -4.90
N HIS A 27 10.39 -2.26 -5.11
CA HIS A 27 9.34 -3.20 -4.70
C HIS A 27 9.94 -4.29 -3.77
N GLY A 28 10.92 -3.89 -2.95
CA GLY A 28 11.72 -4.75 -2.11
C GLY A 28 11.36 -4.70 -0.62
N PRO A 29 12.28 -5.12 0.26
CA PRO A 29 12.02 -5.16 1.71
C PRO A 29 11.72 -3.80 2.34
N VAL A 30 12.15 -2.68 1.73
CA VAL A 30 11.85 -1.33 2.23
C VAL A 30 10.41 -0.97 1.88
N HIS A 31 10.01 -1.13 0.62
CA HIS A 31 8.64 -0.94 0.15
C HIS A 31 7.62 -1.65 1.05
N VAL A 32 7.80 -2.97 1.24
CA VAL A 32 6.89 -3.80 2.02
C VAL A 32 6.71 -3.30 3.46
N LYS A 33 7.78 -2.80 4.09
CA LYS A 33 7.69 -2.26 5.46
C LYS A 33 6.90 -0.95 5.51
N ILE A 34 7.07 -0.09 4.50
CA ILE A 34 6.33 1.17 4.42
C ILE A 34 4.85 0.89 4.21
N VAL A 35 4.50 0.02 3.25
CA VAL A 35 3.11 -0.37 2.99
C VAL A 35 2.48 -1.00 4.23
N ALA A 36 3.13 -1.97 4.87
CA ALA A 36 2.59 -2.61 6.06
C ALA A 36 2.39 -1.63 7.23
N ASN A 37 3.33 -0.70 7.45
CA ASN A 37 3.19 0.31 8.50
C ASN A 37 2.06 1.30 8.20
N GLY A 38 1.98 1.76 6.94
CA GLY A 38 0.94 2.67 6.47
C GLY A 38 -0.45 2.05 6.57
N ALA A 39 -0.60 0.82 6.07
CA ALA A 39 -1.84 0.05 6.12
C ALA A 39 -2.33 -0.14 7.56
N LEU A 40 -1.45 -0.60 8.46
CA LEU A 40 -1.82 -0.77 9.86
C LEU A 40 -2.24 0.54 10.52
N LYS A 41 -1.53 1.64 10.23
CA LYS A 41 -1.90 2.96 10.75
C LYS A 41 -3.26 3.43 10.22
N MET A 42 -3.52 3.26 8.93
CA MET A 42 -4.80 3.62 8.30
C MET A 42 -5.95 2.81 8.88
N LEU A 43 -5.80 1.49 9.01
CA LEU A 43 -6.82 0.62 9.61
C LEU A 43 -7.17 1.10 11.03
N ARG A 44 -6.16 1.39 11.86
CA ARG A 44 -6.37 1.88 13.24
C ARG A 44 -7.07 3.24 13.31
N LEU A 45 -6.80 4.14 12.37
CA LEU A 45 -7.51 5.43 12.28
C LEU A 45 -8.98 5.23 11.90
N LEU A 46 -9.27 4.30 10.99
CA LEU A 46 -10.62 3.96 10.56
C LEU A 46 -11.42 3.31 11.70
N THR A 47 -10.87 2.27 12.33
CA THR A 47 -11.54 1.57 13.45
C THR A 47 -11.71 2.48 14.66
N GLY A 48 -10.73 3.36 14.93
CA GLY A 48 -10.83 4.40 15.96
C GLY A 48 -11.96 5.42 15.73
N LYS A 49 -12.50 5.51 14.51
CA LYS A 49 -13.67 6.32 14.16
C LYS A 49 -14.93 5.49 13.89
N GLY A 50 -14.93 4.21 14.28
CA GLY A 50 -16.10 3.32 14.17
C GLY A 50 -16.34 2.74 12.77
N VAL A 51 -15.34 2.79 11.88
CA VAL A 51 -15.41 2.04 10.61
C VAL A 51 -15.10 0.58 10.93
N GLU A 52 -16.09 -0.29 10.72
CA GLU A 52 -15.99 -1.72 11.01
C GLU A 52 -15.25 -2.47 9.89
N PRO A 53 -14.20 -3.26 10.19
CA PRO A 53 -13.52 -4.09 9.20
C PRO A 53 -14.40 -5.22 8.65
N GLY A 54 -14.13 -5.68 7.43
CA GLY A 54 -14.90 -6.74 6.78
C GLY A 54 -14.82 -8.06 7.55
N ILE A 55 -13.63 -8.43 8.04
CA ILE A 55 -13.47 -9.69 8.77
C ILE A 55 -14.27 -9.72 10.09
N VAL A 56 -14.53 -8.55 10.67
CA VAL A 56 -15.35 -8.39 11.87
C VAL A 56 -16.84 -8.49 11.48
N ALA A 57 -17.27 -7.72 10.48
CA ALA A 57 -18.66 -7.66 10.05
C ALA A 57 -19.18 -8.98 9.47
N ASP A 58 -18.36 -9.67 8.67
CA ASP A 58 -18.79 -10.82 7.88
C ASP A 58 -18.55 -12.15 8.59
N HIS A 59 -17.50 -12.24 9.43
CA HIS A 59 -17.07 -13.50 10.06
C HIS A 59 -17.07 -13.45 11.59
N GLY A 60 -17.40 -12.30 12.20
CA GLY A 60 -17.43 -12.15 13.66
C GLY A 60 -16.06 -12.25 14.33
N MET A 61 -14.98 -12.03 13.57
CA MET A 61 -13.61 -12.02 14.10
C MET A 61 -13.29 -10.71 14.83
N SER A 62 -12.08 -10.60 15.40
CA SER A 62 -11.66 -9.42 16.16
C SER A 62 -11.06 -8.31 15.29
N ALA A 63 -10.94 -7.11 15.85
CA ALA A 63 -10.23 -6.01 15.19
C ALA A 63 -8.73 -6.31 15.02
N GLU A 64 -8.16 -7.08 15.94
CA GLU A 64 -6.79 -7.58 15.86
C GLU A 64 -6.60 -8.53 14.67
N ASP A 65 -7.62 -9.32 14.32
CA ASP A 65 -7.57 -10.18 13.13
C ASP A 65 -7.57 -9.35 11.83
N ALA A 66 -8.29 -8.23 11.81
CA ALA A 66 -8.19 -7.27 10.70
C ALA A 66 -6.78 -6.68 10.57
N GLU A 67 -6.09 -6.43 11.69
CA GLU A 67 -4.68 -6.00 11.68
C GLU A 67 -3.77 -7.09 11.08
N VAL A 68 -4.03 -8.37 11.39
CA VAL A 68 -3.31 -9.50 10.80
C VAL A 68 -3.53 -9.55 9.28
N VAL A 69 -4.77 -9.39 8.82
CA VAL A 69 -5.10 -9.35 7.38
C VAL A 69 -4.29 -8.27 6.66
N VAL A 70 -4.38 -7.01 7.11
CA VAL A 70 -3.72 -5.90 6.40
C VAL A 70 -2.20 -6.03 6.41
N VAL A 71 -1.61 -6.54 7.51
CA VAL A 71 -0.16 -6.74 7.59
C VAL A 71 0.28 -7.88 6.68
N LEU A 72 -0.39 -9.03 6.72
CA LEU A 72 -0.03 -10.17 5.87
C LEU A 72 -0.23 -9.86 4.39
N ALA A 73 -1.33 -9.21 4.03
CA ALA A 73 -1.59 -8.78 2.66
C ALA A 73 -0.50 -7.80 2.19
N SER A 74 -0.18 -6.77 2.98
CA SER A 74 0.90 -5.81 2.64
C SER A 74 2.26 -6.50 2.46
N VAL A 75 2.55 -7.49 3.29
CA VAL A 75 3.80 -8.28 3.27
C VAL A 75 3.93 -9.15 2.02
N MET A 76 2.81 -9.55 1.43
CA MET A 76 2.76 -10.54 0.35
C MET A 76 2.19 -10.04 -0.99
N HIS A 77 1.64 -8.81 -1.04
CA HIS A 77 0.90 -8.31 -2.20
C HIS A 77 1.72 -8.35 -3.51
N ASP A 78 3.02 -8.13 -3.40
CA ASP A 78 3.96 -7.99 -4.51
C ASP A 78 4.87 -9.21 -4.75
N LEU A 79 4.56 -10.38 -4.18
CA LEU A 79 5.42 -11.56 -4.37
C LEU A 79 5.52 -12.02 -5.83
N GLY A 80 4.51 -11.77 -6.66
CA GLY A 80 4.55 -12.01 -8.11
C GLY A 80 5.61 -11.18 -8.83
N MET A 81 5.97 -10.01 -8.30
CA MET A 81 7.07 -9.19 -8.80
C MET A 81 8.42 -9.90 -8.75
N SER A 82 8.55 -11.03 -8.03
CA SER A 82 9.77 -11.82 -8.04
C SER A 82 10.10 -12.43 -9.42
N PHE A 83 9.11 -12.54 -10.32
CA PHE A 83 9.33 -13.07 -11.68
C PHE A 83 8.47 -12.44 -12.78
N VAL A 84 7.40 -11.69 -12.48
CA VAL A 84 6.55 -11.06 -13.50
C VAL A 84 5.96 -9.73 -13.02
N ARG A 85 5.89 -8.74 -13.92
CA ARG A 85 5.24 -7.43 -13.63
C ARG A 85 3.75 -7.43 -13.96
N LYS A 86 3.41 -7.98 -15.12
CA LYS A 86 2.02 -8.01 -15.58
C LYS A 86 1.23 -9.02 -14.73
N ASP A 87 0.10 -8.59 -14.20
CA ASP A 87 -0.81 -9.38 -13.37
C ASP A 87 -0.11 -9.96 -12.10
N HIS A 88 0.94 -9.28 -11.61
CA HIS A 88 1.75 -9.73 -10.47
C HIS A 88 0.91 -10.01 -9.23
N GLU A 89 -0.17 -9.26 -9.00
CA GLU A 89 -1.14 -9.47 -7.94
C GLU A 89 -1.78 -10.86 -7.99
N VAL A 90 -2.06 -11.38 -9.19
CA VAL A 90 -2.61 -12.72 -9.40
C VAL A 90 -1.53 -13.77 -9.16
N TYR A 91 -0.31 -13.52 -9.62
CA TYR A 91 0.82 -14.43 -9.42
C TYR A 91 1.36 -14.43 -7.98
N SER A 92 1.06 -13.40 -7.18
CA SER A 92 1.35 -13.36 -5.74
C SER A 92 0.54 -14.41 -4.97
N VAL A 93 -0.71 -14.66 -5.36
CA VAL A 93 -1.64 -15.58 -4.67
C VAL A 93 -1.05 -16.97 -4.39
N PRO A 94 -0.56 -17.74 -5.40
CA PRO A 94 -0.04 -19.09 -5.13
C PRO A 94 1.20 -19.10 -4.21
N ILE A 95 1.97 -18.02 -4.20
CA ILE A 95 3.14 -17.86 -3.32
C ILE A 95 2.66 -17.54 -1.89
N ALA A 96 1.70 -16.61 -1.77
CA ALA A 96 1.10 -16.23 -0.51
C ALA A 96 0.42 -17.43 0.16
N VAL A 97 -0.41 -18.21 -0.56
CA VAL A 97 -1.06 -19.43 -0.05
C VAL A 97 -0.05 -20.36 0.62
N ARG A 98 1.07 -20.68 -0.05
CA ARG A 98 2.11 -21.55 0.51
C ARG A 98 2.69 -21.04 1.82
N ILE A 99 2.83 -19.73 1.97
CA ILE A 99 3.35 -19.11 3.19
C ILE A 99 2.26 -19.08 4.26
N LEU A 100 1.02 -18.71 3.91
CA LEU A 100 -0.14 -18.66 4.80
C LEU A 100 -0.44 -20.04 5.42
N ASP A 101 -0.42 -21.10 4.61
CA ASP A 101 -0.61 -22.49 5.05
C ASP A 101 0.45 -22.92 6.08
N ARG A 102 1.65 -22.31 6.06
CA ARG A 102 2.72 -22.57 7.01
C ARG A 102 2.56 -21.76 8.30
N ILE A 103 2.08 -20.52 8.24
CA ILE A 103 2.13 -19.58 9.37
C ILE A 103 0.82 -19.47 10.14
N LEU A 104 -0.34 -19.48 9.47
CA LEU A 104 -1.63 -19.26 10.12
C LEU A 104 -1.99 -20.37 11.12
N PRO A 105 -1.76 -21.68 10.82
CA PRO A 105 -2.08 -22.75 11.77
C PRO A 105 -1.25 -22.73 13.06
N GLN A 106 -0.21 -21.90 13.16
CA GLN A 106 0.57 -21.73 14.39
C GLN A 106 -0.14 -20.83 15.41
N VAL A 107 -1.13 -20.06 14.98
CA VAL A 107 -1.84 -19.04 15.79
C VAL A 107 -3.36 -19.27 15.79
N TYR A 108 -3.90 -19.75 14.68
CA TYR A 108 -5.33 -19.91 14.45
C TYR A 108 -5.75 -21.37 14.39
N GLY A 109 -7.01 -21.64 14.75
CA GLY A 109 -7.68 -22.89 14.41
C GLY A 109 -7.89 -23.02 12.90
N VAL A 110 -8.34 -24.19 12.45
CA VAL A 110 -8.48 -24.49 11.01
C VAL A 110 -9.48 -23.54 10.34
N GLU A 111 -10.58 -23.23 11.02
CA GLU A 111 -11.63 -22.34 10.50
C GLU A 111 -11.14 -20.89 10.41
N GLU A 112 -10.57 -20.37 11.50
CA GLU A 112 -10.07 -18.99 11.55
C GLU A 112 -8.89 -18.78 10.58
N ALA A 113 -8.01 -19.78 10.45
CA ALA A 113 -6.92 -19.74 9.48
C ALA A 113 -7.45 -19.67 8.03
N ALA A 114 -8.54 -20.38 7.71
CA ALA A 114 -9.15 -20.33 6.39
C ALA A 114 -9.79 -18.96 6.11
N ILE A 115 -10.47 -18.37 7.11
CA ILE A 115 -11.07 -17.03 7.01
C ILE A 115 -9.99 -15.97 6.81
N VAL A 116 -8.98 -15.91 7.68
CA VAL A 116 -7.87 -14.94 7.57
C VAL A 116 -7.14 -15.12 6.24
N SER A 117 -6.89 -16.35 5.79
CA SER A 117 -6.28 -16.62 4.48
C SER A 117 -7.13 -16.04 3.34
N SER A 118 -8.45 -16.26 3.35
CA SER A 118 -9.37 -15.72 2.35
C SER A 118 -9.29 -14.20 2.28
N GLU A 119 -9.37 -13.51 3.42
CA GLU A 119 -9.32 -12.05 3.49
C GLU A 119 -7.95 -11.48 3.06
N VAL A 120 -6.85 -12.15 3.43
CA VAL A 120 -5.50 -11.77 2.96
C VAL A 120 -5.40 -11.88 1.44
N LEU A 121 -5.86 -12.98 0.85
CA LEU A 121 -5.77 -13.18 -0.59
C LEU A 121 -6.67 -12.22 -1.37
N HIS A 122 -7.85 -11.89 -0.83
CA HIS A 122 -8.73 -10.85 -1.37
C HIS A 122 -8.05 -9.48 -1.39
N ALA A 123 -7.41 -9.09 -0.28
CA ALA A 123 -6.64 -7.84 -0.23
C ALA A 123 -5.45 -7.83 -1.19
N ILE A 124 -4.74 -8.96 -1.33
CA ILE A 124 -3.64 -9.12 -2.31
C ILE A 124 -4.15 -8.95 -3.74
N VAL A 125 -5.24 -9.60 -4.14
CA VAL A 125 -5.68 -9.54 -5.54
C VAL A 125 -6.35 -8.18 -5.88
N SER A 126 -6.88 -7.49 -4.87
CA SER A 126 -7.60 -6.21 -5.00
C SER A 126 -6.74 -4.97 -4.86
N HIS A 127 -5.45 -5.10 -4.50
CA HIS A 127 -4.57 -3.93 -4.37
C HIS A 127 -4.27 -3.27 -5.73
N HIS A 128 -4.51 -3.97 -6.86
CA HIS A 128 -4.27 -3.49 -8.22
C HIS A 128 -5.57 -3.37 -9.03
N ALA A 129 -5.58 -2.48 -10.02
CA ALA A 129 -6.77 -1.86 -10.60
C ALA A 129 -7.83 -2.78 -11.25
N VAL A 130 -7.54 -4.06 -11.50
CA VAL A 130 -8.50 -4.97 -12.15
C VAL A 130 -9.58 -5.45 -11.18
N ASN A 131 -9.29 -5.48 -9.87
CA ASN A 131 -10.19 -6.01 -8.86
C ASN A 131 -10.56 -4.93 -7.84
N GLU A 132 -11.86 -4.76 -7.61
CA GLU A 132 -12.37 -3.80 -6.64
C GLU A 132 -12.27 -4.37 -5.21
N PRO A 133 -11.68 -3.64 -4.26
CA PRO A 133 -11.73 -4.01 -2.85
C PRO A 133 -13.17 -4.06 -2.33
N LEU A 134 -13.55 -5.20 -1.75
CA LEU A 134 -14.86 -5.41 -1.13
C LEU A 134 -14.84 -5.26 0.40
N THR A 135 -13.66 -5.13 1.00
CA THR A 135 -13.46 -5.01 2.45
C THR A 135 -12.61 -3.79 2.78
N VAL A 136 -12.76 -3.27 3.99
CA VAL A 136 -11.98 -2.12 4.48
C VAL A 136 -10.48 -2.45 4.44
N GLU A 137 -10.12 -3.68 4.80
CA GLU A 137 -8.76 -4.21 4.81
C GLU A 137 -8.14 -4.16 3.41
N ALA A 138 -8.87 -4.65 2.39
CA ALA A 138 -8.42 -4.60 1.00
C ALA A 138 -8.28 -3.16 0.49
N GLY A 139 -9.22 -2.27 0.84
CA GLY A 139 -9.16 -0.86 0.50
C GLY A 139 -7.96 -0.15 1.13
N VAL A 140 -7.68 -0.46 2.40
CA VAL A 140 -6.52 0.05 3.14
C VAL A 140 -5.22 -0.38 2.48
N VAL A 141 -5.06 -1.65 2.11
CA VAL A 141 -3.85 -2.16 1.44
C VAL A 141 -3.66 -1.48 0.08
N LYS A 142 -4.74 -1.36 -0.72
CA LYS A 142 -4.72 -0.68 -2.02
C LYS A 142 -4.21 0.76 -1.92
N VAL A 143 -4.70 1.53 -0.95
CA VAL A 143 -4.27 2.92 -0.78
C VAL A 143 -2.86 3.00 -0.17
N ALA A 144 -2.55 2.17 0.83
CA ALA A 144 -1.25 2.18 1.49
C ALA A 144 -0.08 1.88 0.53
N ASP A 145 -0.28 0.98 -0.44
CA ASP A 145 0.66 0.71 -1.54
C ASP A 145 1.03 1.99 -2.30
N ALA A 146 0.03 2.81 -2.63
CA ALA A 146 0.22 4.05 -3.38
C ALA A 146 1.02 5.11 -2.61
N LEU A 147 1.04 5.06 -1.27
CA LEU A 147 1.66 6.08 -0.42
C LEU A 147 3.18 6.02 -0.38
N ASP A 148 3.78 4.96 -0.90
CA ASP A 148 5.22 4.81 -1.03
C ASP A 148 5.80 5.59 -2.22
N MET A 149 5.63 6.91 -2.20
CA MET A 149 5.94 7.81 -3.33
C MET A 149 6.95 8.93 -3.00
N GLU A 150 7.59 8.90 -1.83
CA GLU A 150 8.59 9.92 -1.44
C GLU A 150 9.81 9.90 -2.37
N GLN A 151 10.43 11.06 -2.62
CA GLN A 151 11.54 11.26 -3.54
C GLN A 151 12.73 10.28 -3.39
N GLY A 152 12.98 9.79 -2.16
CA GLY A 152 14.02 8.78 -1.90
C GLY A 152 13.78 7.46 -2.64
N ARG A 153 12.53 7.21 -3.06
CA ARG A 153 12.08 6.00 -3.75
C ARG A 153 12.18 6.10 -5.27
N ALA A 154 12.18 7.32 -5.81
CA ALA A 154 12.29 7.61 -7.25
C ALA A 154 13.72 7.94 -7.71
N ARG A 155 14.69 7.94 -6.80
CA ARG A 155 16.06 8.39 -7.06
C ARG A 155 16.85 7.45 -7.99
N ILE A 156 16.62 6.13 -7.88
CA ILE A 156 17.36 5.13 -8.67
C ILE A 156 16.97 5.17 -10.17
N PRO A 157 15.68 5.25 -10.55
CA PRO A 157 15.28 5.44 -11.95
C PRO A 157 15.81 6.74 -12.58
N TYR A 158 15.88 7.83 -11.81
CA TYR A 158 16.40 9.11 -12.30
C TYR A 158 17.92 9.06 -12.59
N GLU A 159 18.70 8.47 -11.67
CA GLU A 159 20.17 8.34 -11.82
C GLU A 159 20.57 7.40 -12.97
N THR A 160 19.69 6.49 -13.38
CA THR A 160 19.89 5.60 -14.55
C THR A 160 19.53 6.25 -15.90
N GLY A 161 19.18 7.54 -15.91
CA GLY A 161 19.04 8.35 -17.13
C GLY A 161 17.65 8.30 -17.78
N ARG A 162 16.65 7.66 -17.15
CA ARG A 162 15.25 7.75 -17.57
C ARG A 162 14.63 9.02 -16.97
N VAL A 163 14.77 10.12 -17.69
CA VAL A 163 14.11 11.39 -17.36
C VAL A 163 12.75 11.41 -18.05
N ASP A 164 11.71 10.96 -17.35
CA ASP A 164 10.31 11.14 -17.77
C ASP A 164 9.54 11.99 -16.75
N ILE A 165 8.32 12.40 -17.12
CA ILE A 165 7.46 13.22 -16.24
C ILE A 165 7.13 12.52 -14.91
N HIS A 166 7.16 11.18 -14.86
CA HIS A 166 6.90 10.40 -13.66
C HIS A 166 8.08 10.51 -12.68
N SER A 167 9.31 10.32 -13.16
CA SER A 167 10.53 10.49 -12.35
C SER A 167 10.67 11.92 -11.81
N PHE A 168 10.38 12.93 -12.63
CA PHE A 168 10.47 14.34 -12.23
C PHE A 168 9.43 14.71 -11.15
N SER A 169 8.18 14.27 -11.34
CA SER A 169 7.10 14.53 -10.37
C SER A 169 7.30 13.78 -9.04
N ALA A 170 7.87 12.57 -9.08
CA ALA A 170 8.17 11.81 -7.87
C ALA A 170 9.28 12.45 -7.01
N ILE A 171 10.29 13.09 -7.64
CA ILE A 171 11.32 13.84 -6.90
C ILE A 171 10.75 15.08 -6.20
N ALA A 172 9.60 15.58 -6.65
CA ALA A 172 8.94 16.71 -5.99
C ALA A 172 8.29 16.33 -4.65
N ILE A 173 8.01 15.04 -4.38
CA ILE A 173 7.38 14.60 -3.12
C ILE A 173 8.45 14.48 -2.02
N GLU A 174 8.47 15.42 -1.09
CA GLU A 174 9.44 15.41 0.00
C GLU A 174 9.04 14.44 1.10
N LYS A 175 7.75 14.40 1.44
CA LYS A 175 7.24 13.65 2.58
C LYS A 175 5.77 13.31 2.45
N VAL A 176 5.40 12.11 2.86
CA VAL A 176 4.01 11.66 2.97
C VAL A 176 3.72 11.30 4.42
N LYS A 177 2.65 11.86 4.99
CA LYS A 177 2.20 11.58 6.36
C LYS A 177 0.75 11.12 6.35
N ILE A 178 0.51 10.01 7.03
CA ILE A 178 -0.83 9.56 7.37
C ILE A 178 -1.14 10.11 8.77
N GLU A 179 -2.18 10.91 8.90
CA GLU A 179 -2.56 11.60 10.14
C GLU A 179 -4.04 11.37 10.45
N GLU A 180 -4.41 11.54 11.72
CA GLU A 180 -5.82 11.60 12.10
C GLU A 180 -6.44 12.88 11.52
N GLY A 181 -7.55 12.74 10.80
CA GLY A 181 -8.28 13.87 10.26
C GLY A 181 -9.41 14.37 11.18
N SER A 182 -9.79 15.63 11.01
CA SER A 182 -10.90 16.26 11.75
C SER A 182 -12.27 15.96 11.15
N GLU A 183 -12.36 15.97 9.81
CA GLU A 183 -13.62 15.77 9.07
C GLU A 183 -13.76 14.33 8.58
N LYS A 184 -12.71 13.82 7.92
CA LYS A 184 -12.59 12.42 7.49
C LYS A 184 -11.59 11.71 8.41
N PRO A 185 -11.77 10.41 8.73
CA PRO A 185 -10.88 9.68 9.65
C PRO A 185 -9.40 9.77 9.30
N ILE A 186 -9.06 9.69 8.01
CA ILE A 186 -7.69 9.72 7.51
C ILE A 186 -7.43 11.04 6.80
N LYS A 187 -6.36 11.72 7.21
CA LYS A 187 -5.76 12.82 6.46
C LYS A 187 -4.40 12.39 5.91
N ILE A 188 -4.24 12.46 4.60
CA ILE A 188 -2.97 12.20 3.91
C ILE A 188 -2.34 13.56 3.60
N HIS A 189 -1.30 13.90 4.34
CA HIS A 189 -0.58 15.16 4.18
C HIS A 189 0.71 14.94 3.38
N ILE A 190 0.81 15.62 2.24
CA ILE A 190 1.90 15.47 1.27
C ILE A 190 2.67 16.79 1.21
N GLU A 191 3.95 16.76 1.58
CA GLU A 191 4.84 17.91 1.43
C GLU A 191 5.59 17.79 0.10
N MET A 192 5.58 18.86 -0.69
CA MET A 192 6.20 18.91 -2.02
C MET A 192 7.09 20.14 -2.18
N SER A 193 8.21 19.97 -2.88
CA SER A 193 9.18 21.03 -3.16
C SER A 193 8.80 21.92 -4.34
N ASN A 194 7.84 21.49 -5.16
CA ASN A 194 7.31 22.25 -6.29
C ASN A 194 6.00 21.61 -6.81
N PRO A 195 5.24 22.31 -7.66
CA PRO A 195 3.94 21.85 -8.16
C PRO A 195 3.96 20.55 -9.00
N ALA A 196 5.11 20.10 -9.51
CA ALA A 196 5.15 18.90 -10.34
C ALA A 196 4.70 17.64 -9.58
N GLY A 197 4.83 17.63 -8.25
CA GLY A 197 4.37 16.54 -7.41
C GLY A 197 2.86 16.29 -7.47
N ILE A 198 2.06 17.29 -7.87
CA ILE A 198 0.61 17.12 -8.07
C ILE A 198 0.34 15.98 -9.06
N PHE A 199 1.20 15.79 -10.05
CA PHE A 199 1.05 14.71 -11.02
C PHE A 199 1.09 13.31 -10.37
N GLN A 200 1.86 13.11 -9.29
CA GLN A 200 1.85 11.85 -8.53
C GLN A 200 0.54 11.69 -7.74
N VAL A 201 0.03 12.78 -7.17
CA VAL A 201 -1.27 12.77 -6.49
C VAL A 201 -2.37 12.36 -7.46
N ASP A 202 -2.42 12.97 -8.65
CA ASP A 202 -3.48 12.74 -9.63
C ASP A 202 -3.36 11.37 -10.34
N ASN A 203 -2.16 10.95 -10.73
CA ASN A 203 -2.00 9.76 -11.59
C ASN A 203 -1.67 8.48 -10.83
N LEU A 204 -1.18 8.58 -9.59
CA LEU A 204 -0.88 7.41 -8.76
C LEU A 204 -1.88 7.30 -7.61
N LEU A 205 -1.89 8.29 -6.71
CA LEU A 205 -2.67 8.19 -5.49
C LEU A 205 -4.18 8.21 -5.75
N TRP A 206 -4.66 9.15 -6.55
CA TRP A 206 -6.09 9.28 -6.84
C TRP A 206 -6.68 8.00 -7.42
N THR A 207 -6.00 7.38 -8.39
CA THR A 207 -6.43 6.13 -9.03
C THR A 207 -6.52 4.94 -8.05
N LYS A 208 -5.82 5.03 -6.92
CA LYS A 208 -5.81 4.00 -5.87
C LYS A 208 -6.83 4.29 -4.78
N ILE A 209 -7.12 5.56 -4.50
CA ILE A 209 -8.20 5.96 -3.60
C ILE A 209 -9.57 5.75 -4.26
N GLU A 210 -9.73 6.15 -5.52
CA GLU A 210 -10.95 5.96 -6.27
C GLU A 210 -11.26 4.46 -6.44
N GLY A 211 -12.46 4.06 -6.01
CA GLY A 211 -12.86 2.66 -5.99
C GLY A 211 -12.02 1.82 -5.01
N SER A 212 -11.61 2.39 -3.88
CA SER A 212 -10.98 1.65 -2.78
C SER A 212 -11.99 1.12 -1.76
N GLY A 213 -13.23 1.63 -1.79
CA GLY A 213 -14.24 1.39 -0.78
C GLY A 213 -14.06 2.26 0.47
N ILE A 214 -12.94 2.98 0.59
CA ILE A 214 -12.60 3.85 1.73
C ILE A 214 -12.40 5.32 1.34
N GLU A 215 -12.66 5.70 0.08
CA GLU A 215 -12.51 7.06 -0.45
C GLU A 215 -13.22 8.13 0.41
N LYS A 216 -14.44 7.83 0.88
CA LYS A 216 -15.23 8.72 1.74
C LYS A 216 -14.57 9.01 3.09
N HIS A 217 -13.58 8.22 3.48
CA HIS A 217 -12.86 8.34 4.75
C HIS A 217 -11.47 8.99 4.62
N ILE A 218 -11.07 9.38 3.41
CA ILE A 218 -9.75 9.95 3.14
C ILE A 218 -9.86 11.40 2.65
N ARG A 219 -9.08 12.28 3.25
CA ARG A 219 -8.82 13.65 2.77
C ARG A 219 -7.35 13.78 2.42
N VAL A 220 -7.04 14.37 1.26
CA VAL A 220 -5.64 14.59 0.83
C VAL A 220 -5.34 16.09 0.85
N GLU A 221 -4.24 16.46 1.50
CA GLU A 221 -3.74 17.84 1.56
C GLU A 221 -2.30 17.88 1.06
N ALA A 222 -2.04 18.66 0.01
CA ALA A 222 -0.71 18.88 -0.53
C ALA A 222 -0.19 20.27 -0.14
N LEU A 223 0.90 20.31 0.62
CA LEU A 223 1.65 21.52 0.94
C LEU A 223 2.80 21.70 -0.04
N ILE A 224 2.74 22.72 -0.88
CA ILE A 224 3.77 23.04 -1.87
C ILE A 224 4.61 24.19 -1.34
N LYS A 225 5.92 23.95 -1.18
CA LYS A 225 6.92 24.94 -0.74
C LYS A 225 7.64 25.50 -1.96
N GLU A 226 7.49 26.79 -2.24
CA GLU A 226 8.15 27.49 -3.36
C GLU A 226 9.04 28.62 -2.79
N GLY A 227 10.27 28.26 -2.39
CA GLY A 227 11.17 29.19 -1.70
C GLY A 227 10.66 29.57 -0.31
N GLU A 228 10.38 30.85 -0.07
CA GLU A 228 9.79 31.33 1.19
C GLU A 228 8.25 31.25 1.20
N ALA A 229 7.61 31.05 0.05
CA ALA A 229 6.17 30.94 -0.06
C ALA A 229 5.70 29.49 0.11
N SER A 230 4.51 29.31 0.68
CA SER A 230 3.84 28.01 0.71
C SER A 230 2.37 28.14 0.33
N ARG A 231 1.84 27.11 -0.33
CA ARG A 231 0.43 26.99 -0.68
C ARG A 231 -0.07 25.59 -0.35
N THR A 232 -1.28 25.50 0.18
CA THR A 232 -1.95 24.22 0.47
C THR A 232 -3.07 24.00 -0.53
N LEU A 233 -3.09 22.81 -1.12
CA LEU A 233 -4.18 22.33 -1.96
C LEU A 233 -4.89 21.19 -1.23
N THR A 234 -6.21 21.25 -1.17
CA THR A 234 -7.03 20.15 -0.65
C THR A 234 -7.68 19.45 -1.83
N PHE A 235 -7.60 18.13 -1.85
CA PHE A 235 -8.29 17.28 -2.83
C PHE A 235 -9.45 16.61 -2.11
N ASP A 236 -10.66 16.97 -2.52
CA ASP A 236 -11.87 16.31 -2.06
C ASP A 236 -12.07 15.05 -2.90
N VAL A 237 -11.86 13.90 -2.26
CA VAL A 237 -12.15 12.57 -2.80
C VAL A 237 -13.62 12.21 -2.60
#